data_AF-A0A6N7ILR1-F1
#
_entry.id   AF-A0A6N7ILR1-F1
#
_cell.length_a   1.000
_cell.length_b   1.000
_cell.length_c   1.000
_cell.angle_alpha   90.00
_cell.angle_beta   90.00
_cell.angle_gamma   90.00
#
_symmetry.space_group_name_H-M   'P 1'
#
loop_
_entity.id
_entity.type
_entity.pdbx_description
1 polymer ?
#
loop_
_entity_poly.entity_id
_entity_poly.type
_entity_poly.pdbx_seq_one_letter_code
_entity_poly.pdbx_strand_id
1 'polypeptide(L)'
;MTVIICSSHFILAMEAGTTEQLIEYSLFNNHYSSKEANDVTINPKAAAAAIEEYLRPATFPVAVKLSGEEDMPEKARRPRTSLGHPINICQGISITRHMGWTLAFLKEDHACAPSFVILGLAAEPPELNLSGVVQPLFGETAEACTLTNDTITRLPLGKVKSIWLAPLARTGFEPDVIIVYGSPAQVARLIHSALYRKGGAITSTFIGRNSCACELAAPFLEQKCQVVVPGSGERIFAHTQDHEMCFAIPWSLMEEVLTGLEATHKAGAMRFPTPFLGMRCRPSFPQSYRPLEEAFGIK
;
A
#
# COMPACT_ATOMS: atom_id res chain seq x y z
N MET A 1 -22.19 -27.77 33.93
CA MET A 1 -21.60 -27.43 32.62
C MET A 1 -21.29 -25.95 32.66
N THR A 2 -20.05 -25.62 33.03
CA THR A 2 -19.56 -24.25 33.19
C THR A 2 -18.23 -24.21 32.46
N VAL A 3 -18.14 -23.40 31.40
CA VAL A 3 -16.86 -23.07 30.77
C VAL A 3 -16.55 -21.63 31.13
N ILE A 4 -15.34 -21.48 31.64
CA ILE A 4 -14.76 -20.35 32.35
C ILE A 4 -14.42 -19.24 31.36
N ILE A 5 -14.93 -18.03 31.59
CA ILE A 5 -14.44 -16.79 30.99
C ILE A 5 -13.34 -16.27 31.92
N CYS A 6 -12.09 -16.35 31.46
CA CYS A 6 -10.88 -15.87 32.12
C CYS A 6 -10.42 -14.62 31.35
N SER A 7 -10.01 -13.48 31.92
CA SER A 7 -9.93 -12.95 33.28
C SER A 7 -9.60 -11.46 33.13
N SER A 8 -10.32 -10.52 33.74
CA SER A 8 -10.13 -10.01 35.11
C SER A 8 -8.80 -9.26 35.42
N HIS A 9 -8.19 -8.54 34.47
CA HIS A 9 -7.04 -7.65 34.78
C HIS A 9 -7.15 -6.20 34.29
N PHE A 10 -8.26 -5.78 33.67
CA PHE A 10 -8.38 -4.43 33.10
C PHE A 10 -9.19 -3.42 33.93
N ILE A 11 -9.84 -3.85 35.02
CA ILE A 11 -10.78 -2.99 35.76
C ILE A 11 -10.16 -2.34 37.01
N LEU A 12 -9.01 -2.80 37.50
CA LEU A 12 -8.41 -2.27 38.75
C LEU A 12 -7.46 -1.07 38.58
N ALA A 13 -7.21 -0.59 37.35
CA ALA A 13 -6.30 0.53 37.11
C ALA A 13 -6.99 1.90 36.96
N MET A 14 -8.32 1.98 37.08
CA MET A 14 -9.06 3.24 36.88
C MET A 14 -9.39 4.03 38.15
N GLU A 15 -9.08 3.51 39.35
CA GLU A 15 -9.39 4.20 40.62
C GLU A 15 -8.23 5.00 41.23
N ALA A 16 -7.10 5.16 40.53
CA ALA A 16 -5.92 5.87 41.08
C ALA A 16 -5.26 6.88 40.12
N GLY A 17 -6.00 7.45 39.17
CA GLY A 17 -5.53 8.57 38.36
C GLY A 17 -5.83 9.90 39.05
N THR A 18 -4.81 10.57 39.57
CA THR A 18 -4.95 11.95 40.08
C THR A 18 -5.39 12.88 38.96
N THR A 19 -6.18 13.91 39.31
CA THR A 19 -6.81 14.86 38.39
C THR A 19 -5.82 15.56 37.45
N GLU A 20 -4.52 15.59 37.77
CA GLU A 20 -3.45 16.10 36.91
C GLU A 20 -3.16 15.23 35.66
N GLN A 21 -3.29 13.91 35.73
CA GLN A 21 -3.05 13.03 34.56
C GLN A 21 -4.16 13.15 33.51
N LEU A 22 -5.39 13.49 33.94
CA LEU A 22 -6.50 13.76 33.03
C LEU A 22 -6.36 15.14 32.36
N ILE A 23 -5.67 16.09 33.00
CA ILE A 23 -5.42 17.43 32.45
C ILE A 23 -4.36 17.37 31.33
N GLU A 24 -3.27 16.59 31.49
CA GLU A 24 -2.30 16.39 30.40
C GLU A 24 -2.94 15.75 29.16
N TYR A 25 -3.90 14.84 29.33
CA TYR A 25 -4.62 14.22 28.22
C TYR A 25 -5.55 15.20 27.49
N SER A 26 -6.11 16.18 28.21
CA SER A 26 -6.97 17.23 27.64
C SER A 26 -6.18 18.28 26.84
N LEU A 27 -4.90 18.49 27.15
CA LEU A 27 -4.03 19.45 26.44
C LEU A 27 -3.64 18.98 25.03
N PHE A 28 -3.86 17.70 24.69
CA PHE A 28 -3.69 17.18 23.33
C PHE A 28 -4.90 17.43 22.41
N ASN A 29 -6.06 17.81 22.96
CA ASN A 29 -7.32 17.93 22.22
C ASN A 29 -7.87 19.36 22.26
N ASN A 30 -7.14 20.34 21.69
CA ASN A 30 -7.78 21.61 21.36
C ASN A 30 -7.25 22.22 20.05
N HIS A 31 -8.21 22.63 19.22
CA HIS A 31 -8.10 23.32 17.92
C HIS A 31 -8.00 22.45 16.65
N TYR A 32 -9.08 21.72 16.34
CA TYR A 32 -9.44 21.51 14.93
C TYR A 32 -10.39 22.62 14.49
N SER A 33 -9.82 23.71 13.96
CA SER A 33 -10.57 24.69 13.17
C SER A 33 -10.68 24.15 11.75
N SER A 34 -11.91 23.92 11.28
CA SER A 34 -12.19 23.58 9.89
C SER A 34 -11.85 24.79 9.00
N LYS A 35 -10.60 24.90 8.58
CA LYS A 35 -10.25 25.76 7.46
C LYS A 35 -10.91 25.18 6.21
N GLU A 36 -11.68 26.02 5.53
CA GLU A 36 -12.25 25.75 4.22
C GLU A 36 -11.19 25.14 3.30
N ALA A 37 -11.56 24.04 2.64
CA ALA A 37 -10.72 23.36 1.68
C ALA A 37 -10.46 24.31 0.52
N ASN A 38 -9.27 24.93 0.50
CA ASN A 38 -8.77 25.55 -0.71
C ASN A 38 -8.65 24.44 -1.77
N ASP A 39 -9.41 24.60 -2.84
CA ASP A 39 -9.38 23.77 -4.05
C ASP A 39 -8.00 23.90 -4.73
N VAL A 40 -7.01 23.22 -4.16
CA VAL A 40 -5.68 23.09 -4.74
C VAL A 40 -5.70 21.81 -5.54
N THR A 41 -5.86 21.94 -6.85
CA THR A 41 -5.75 20.82 -7.78
C THR A 41 -4.38 20.17 -7.60
N ILE A 42 -4.37 18.95 -7.04
CA ILE A 42 -3.12 18.23 -6.78
C ILE A 42 -2.48 17.84 -8.11
N ASN A 43 -1.21 18.17 -8.26
CA ASN A 43 -0.39 17.66 -9.34
C ASN A 43 0.51 16.50 -8.86
N PRO A 44 0.98 15.63 -9.76
CA PRO A 44 1.81 14.47 -9.40
C PRO A 44 3.07 14.82 -8.59
N LYS A 45 3.73 15.94 -8.90
CA LYS A 45 4.95 16.35 -8.22
C LYS A 45 4.69 16.74 -6.77
N ALA A 46 3.61 17.47 -6.50
CA ALA A 46 3.18 17.82 -5.15
C ALA A 46 2.77 16.57 -4.35
N ALA A 47 2.04 15.64 -4.98
CA ALA A 47 1.68 14.37 -4.35
C ALA A 47 2.91 13.54 -3.95
N ALA A 48 3.92 13.44 -4.83
CA ALA A 48 5.16 12.75 -4.50
C ALA A 48 5.90 13.39 -3.33
N ALA A 49 5.99 14.73 -3.30
CA ALA A 49 6.65 15.45 -2.21
C ALA A 49 5.96 15.21 -0.86
N ALA A 50 4.62 15.24 -0.82
CA ALA A 50 3.86 14.97 0.40
C ALA A 50 3.99 13.50 0.86
N ILE A 51 3.99 12.53 -0.06
CA ILE A 51 4.26 11.12 0.27
C ILE A 51 5.67 10.98 0.86
N GLU A 52 6.67 11.61 0.26
CA GLU A 52 8.06 11.58 0.75
C GLU A 52 8.17 12.18 2.16
N GLU A 53 7.53 13.33 2.39
CA GLU A 53 7.52 14.00 3.69
C GLU A 53 6.91 13.14 4.80
N TYR A 54 5.73 12.55 4.55
CA TYR A 54 4.96 11.87 5.60
C TYR A 54 5.24 10.38 5.75
N LEU A 55 5.73 9.72 4.69
CA LEU A 55 5.97 8.28 4.69
C LEU A 55 7.43 7.90 4.53
N ARG A 56 8.27 8.73 3.91
CA ARG A 56 9.69 8.44 3.67
C ARG A 56 9.90 7.05 3.05
N PRO A 57 9.24 6.72 1.93
CA PRO A 57 9.35 5.41 1.30
C PRO A 57 10.80 5.16 0.87
N ALA A 58 11.24 3.89 0.91
CA ALA A 58 12.60 3.53 0.51
C ALA A 58 12.83 3.67 -1.02
N THR A 59 11.75 3.74 -1.80
CA THR A 59 11.76 3.79 -3.26
C THR A 59 10.75 4.80 -3.77
N PHE A 60 10.90 5.28 -5.01
CA PHE A 60 9.98 6.27 -5.57
C PHE A 60 8.54 5.73 -5.63
N PRO A 61 7.53 6.49 -5.19
CA PRO A 61 6.14 6.23 -5.56
C PRO A 61 6.01 6.19 -7.09
N VAL A 62 5.25 5.23 -7.60
CA VAL A 62 5.11 4.98 -9.05
C VAL A 62 3.77 5.51 -9.53
N ALA A 63 3.81 6.40 -10.52
CA ALA A 63 2.68 6.81 -11.32
C ALA A 63 2.41 5.77 -12.41
N VAL A 64 1.16 5.32 -12.52
CA VAL A 64 0.71 4.36 -13.53
C VAL A 64 -0.39 4.99 -14.39
N LYS A 65 -0.24 4.91 -15.71
CA LYS A 65 -1.32 5.14 -16.68
C LYS A 65 -1.76 3.82 -17.29
N LEU A 66 -3.07 3.60 -17.41
CA LEU A 66 -3.69 2.50 -18.14
C LEU A 66 -4.47 3.07 -19.33
N SER A 67 -3.83 3.17 -20.49
CA SER A 67 -4.41 3.82 -21.68
C SER A 67 -5.20 2.84 -22.54
N GLY A 68 -6.32 3.30 -23.09
CA GLY A 68 -7.11 2.59 -24.09
C GLY A 68 -6.51 2.65 -25.51
N GLU A 69 -5.42 3.40 -25.69
CA GLU A 69 -4.71 3.52 -26.96
C GLU A 69 -3.30 2.92 -26.89
N GLU A 70 -2.74 2.62 -28.06
CA GLU A 70 -1.35 2.17 -28.21
C GLU A 70 -0.36 3.36 -28.22
N ASP A 71 -0.65 4.36 -27.39
CA ASP A 71 0.17 5.54 -27.21
C ASP A 71 1.24 5.33 -26.13
N MET A 72 2.20 6.25 -26.06
CA MET A 72 3.25 6.23 -25.07
C MET A 72 3.79 7.63 -24.79
N PRO A 73 4.31 7.90 -23.57
CA PRO A 73 4.99 9.15 -23.28
C PRO A 73 6.24 9.28 -24.15
N GLU A 74 6.54 10.48 -24.64
CA GLU A 74 7.63 10.75 -25.58
C GLU A 74 9.01 10.22 -25.14
N LYS A 75 9.27 10.21 -23.82
CA LYS A 75 10.55 9.78 -23.23
C LYS A 75 10.50 8.38 -22.60
N ALA A 76 9.42 7.63 -22.82
CA ALA A 76 9.26 6.31 -22.24
C ALA A 76 10.14 5.28 -22.95
N ARG A 77 10.82 4.46 -22.16
CA ARG A 77 11.55 3.28 -22.66
C ARG A 77 10.58 2.11 -22.80
N ARG A 78 10.69 1.38 -23.90
CA ARG A 78 9.97 0.12 -24.11
C ARG A 78 10.89 -1.04 -23.72
N PRO A 79 10.48 -1.98 -22.85
CA PRO A 79 11.32 -3.11 -22.47
C PRO A 79 11.92 -3.86 -23.66
N ARG A 80 11.13 -4.16 -24.69
CA ARG A 80 11.60 -4.96 -25.82
C ARG A 80 12.71 -4.27 -26.61
N THR A 81 12.66 -2.94 -26.76
CA THR A 81 13.69 -2.19 -27.49
C THR A 81 14.86 -1.77 -26.60
N SER A 82 14.60 -1.45 -25.33
CA SER A 82 15.62 -0.90 -24.42
C SER A 82 16.41 -1.99 -23.68
N LEU A 83 15.82 -3.15 -23.45
CA LEU A 83 16.45 -4.32 -22.80
C LEU A 83 16.69 -5.47 -23.78
N GLY A 84 16.11 -5.41 -24.99
CA GLY A 84 16.19 -6.46 -26.00
C GLY A 84 15.22 -7.63 -25.80
N HIS A 85 14.41 -7.61 -24.73
CA HIS A 85 13.43 -8.66 -24.42
C HIS A 85 12.24 -8.11 -23.61
N PRO A 86 11.07 -8.77 -23.64
CA PRO A 86 9.96 -8.42 -22.76
C PRO A 86 10.29 -8.71 -21.29
N ILE A 87 9.58 -8.05 -20.37
CA ILE A 87 9.71 -8.26 -18.93
C ILE A 87 8.33 -8.35 -18.27
N ASN A 88 8.28 -8.78 -17.01
CA ASN A 88 7.04 -8.79 -16.23
C ASN A 88 6.67 -7.35 -15.83
N ILE A 89 5.38 -7.02 -15.76
CA ILE A 89 4.94 -5.67 -15.39
C ILE A 89 5.48 -5.24 -14.00
N CYS A 90 5.56 -6.18 -13.06
CA CYS A 90 6.14 -5.94 -11.74
C CYS A 90 7.65 -5.64 -11.78
N GLN A 91 8.39 -6.21 -12.74
CA GLN A 91 9.79 -5.83 -12.98
C GLN A 91 9.86 -4.38 -13.49
N GLY A 92 8.93 -3.99 -14.36
CA GLY A 92 8.81 -2.59 -14.80
C GLY A 92 8.53 -1.64 -13.63
N ILE A 93 7.61 -2.00 -12.73
CA ILE A 93 7.32 -1.23 -11.51
C ILE A 93 8.58 -1.12 -10.63
N SER A 94 9.33 -2.21 -10.48
CA SER A 94 10.57 -2.23 -9.69
C SER A 94 11.69 -1.41 -10.30
N ILE A 95 11.91 -1.51 -11.62
CA ILE A 95 12.85 -0.63 -12.35
C ILE A 95 12.44 0.84 -12.18
N THR A 96 11.15 1.14 -12.25
CA THR A 96 10.64 2.51 -12.08
C THR A 96 10.92 3.04 -10.68
N ARG A 97 10.61 2.27 -9.63
CA ARG A 97 10.74 2.73 -8.24
C ARG A 97 12.19 2.76 -7.72
N HIS A 98 13.05 1.86 -8.21
CA HIS A 98 14.45 1.77 -7.78
C HIS A 98 15.40 2.56 -8.68
N MET A 99 15.23 2.47 -10.00
CA MET A 99 16.15 3.06 -10.97
C MET A 99 15.62 4.35 -11.59
N GLY A 100 14.35 4.68 -11.36
CA GLY A 100 13.77 5.95 -11.79
C GLY A 100 13.44 6.02 -13.28
N TRP A 101 13.38 4.89 -13.99
CA TRP A 101 13.06 4.91 -15.43
C TRP A 101 11.58 5.22 -15.66
N THR A 102 11.30 5.92 -16.76
CA THR A 102 9.96 5.96 -17.34
C THR A 102 9.85 4.83 -18.35
N LEU A 103 8.87 3.94 -18.16
CA LEU A 103 8.61 2.80 -19.02
C LEU A 103 7.23 2.91 -19.67
N ALA A 104 7.10 2.38 -20.88
CA ALA A 104 5.82 2.09 -21.49
C ALA A 104 5.80 0.61 -21.92
N PHE A 105 4.67 -0.04 -21.71
CA PHE A 105 4.41 -1.40 -22.13
C PHE A 105 3.28 -1.39 -23.14
N LEU A 106 3.54 -1.89 -24.36
CA LEU A 106 2.49 -2.47 -25.19
C LEU A 106 2.47 -3.98 -24.97
N LYS A 107 1.51 -4.66 -25.59
CA LYS A 107 1.31 -6.11 -25.50
C LYS A 107 2.61 -6.91 -25.65
N GLU A 108 3.48 -6.55 -26.59
CA GLU A 108 4.73 -7.25 -26.88
C GLU A 108 5.85 -7.02 -25.85
N ASP A 109 5.72 -6.10 -24.90
CA ASP A 109 6.70 -5.93 -23.82
C ASP A 109 6.41 -6.79 -22.60
N HIS A 110 5.22 -7.37 -22.51
CA HIS A 110 4.83 -8.23 -21.40
C HIS A 110 5.41 -9.64 -21.56
N ALA A 111 6.05 -10.15 -20.51
CA ALA A 111 6.55 -11.53 -20.44
C ALA A 111 5.68 -12.46 -19.56
N CYS A 112 4.85 -11.91 -18.68
CA CYS A 112 4.09 -12.70 -17.70
C CYS A 112 2.78 -13.21 -18.29
N ALA A 113 2.70 -14.50 -18.63
CA ALA A 113 1.51 -15.13 -19.22
C ALA A 113 0.18 -14.82 -18.49
N PRO A 114 0.04 -15.00 -17.15
CA PRO A 114 -1.21 -14.67 -16.48
C PRO A 114 -1.55 -13.17 -16.53
N SER A 115 -0.55 -12.29 -16.64
CA SER A 115 -0.81 -10.85 -16.78
C SER A 115 -1.51 -10.49 -18.08
N PHE A 116 -1.37 -11.28 -19.15
CA PHE A 116 -2.09 -11.03 -20.40
C PHE A 116 -3.61 -11.13 -20.21
N VAL A 117 -4.06 -12.12 -19.43
CA VAL A 117 -5.47 -12.31 -19.12
C VAL A 117 -5.95 -11.27 -18.11
N ILE A 118 -5.18 -11.06 -17.03
CA ILE A 118 -5.55 -10.14 -15.95
C ILE A 118 -5.63 -8.69 -16.43
N LEU A 119 -4.70 -8.26 -17.27
CA LEU A 119 -4.64 -6.90 -17.79
C LEU A 119 -5.45 -6.72 -19.09
N GLY A 120 -6.20 -7.74 -19.52
CA GLY A 120 -7.07 -7.65 -20.69
C GLY A 120 -6.33 -7.51 -22.02
N LEU A 121 -5.07 -7.96 -22.12
CA LEU A 121 -4.23 -7.88 -23.32
C LEU A 121 -4.48 -9.04 -24.30
N ALA A 122 -4.99 -10.17 -23.78
CA ALA A 122 -5.41 -11.30 -24.59
C ALA A 122 -6.57 -12.04 -23.90
N ALA A 123 -7.44 -12.65 -24.71
CA ALA A 123 -8.46 -13.54 -24.20
C ALA A 123 -7.80 -14.79 -23.58
N GLU A 124 -8.39 -15.28 -22.50
CA GLU A 124 -8.01 -16.55 -21.90
C GLU A 124 -8.42 -17.69 -22.83
N PRO A 125 -7.49 -18.56 -23.27
CA PRO A 125 -7.86 -19.70 -24.11
C PRO A 125 -8.72 -20.70 -23.32
N PRO A 126 -9.85 -21.18 -23.87
CA PRO A 126 -10.73 -22.13 -23.17
C PRO A 126 -10.00 -23.40 -22.72
N GLU A 127 -9.10 -23.90 -23.56
CA GLU A 127 -8.32 -25.14 -23.34
C GLU A 127 -7.20 -24.97 -22.29
N LEU A 128 -6.79 -23.73 -22.00
CA LEU A 128 -5.65 -23.37 -21.16
C LEU A 128 -6.03 -22.28 -20.16
N ASN A 129 -7.17 -22.46 -19.49
CA ASN A 129 -7.60 -21.53 -18.47
C ASN A 129 -6.61 -21.48 -17.29
N LEU A 130 -6.58 -20.36 -16.60
CA LEU A 130 -5.72 -20.08 -15.47
C LEU A 130 -5.91 -21.10 -14.35
N SER A 131 -7.09 -21.71 -14.21
CA SER A 131 -7.38 -22.70 -13.15
C SER A 131 -6.66 -24.01 -13.40
N GLY A 132 -6.66 -24.49 -14.64
CA GLY A 132 -5.92 -25.68 -15.04
C GLY A 132 -4.41 -25.47 -14.98
N VAL A 133 -3.90 -24.34 -15.48
CA VAL A 133 -2.46 -24.05 -15.54
C VAL A 133 -1.81 -23.95 -14.16
N VAL A 134 -2.59 -23.61 -13.13
CA VAL A 134 -2.07 -23.36 -11.78
C VAL A 134 -2.22 -24.56 -10.85
N GLN A 135 -2.86 -25.63 -11.30
CA GLN A 135 -2.88 -26.91 -10.61
C GLN A 135 -1.68 -27.76 -11.08
N PRO A 136 -0.94 -28.43 -10.18
CA PRO A 136 -1.07 -28.43 -8.72
C PRO A 136 -0.25 -27.31 -8.03
N LEU A 137 0.31 -26.37 -8.79
CA LEU A 137 1.28 -25.37 -8.29
C LEU A 137 0.77 -24.50 -7.15
N PHE A 138 -0.51 -24.11 -7.19
CA PHE A 138 -1.13 -23.18 -6.24
C PHE A 138 -2.43 -23.71 -5.62
N GLY A 139 -2.82 -24.93 -5.94
CA GLY A 139 -4.00 -25.59 -5.38
C GLY A 139 -3.96 -27.08 -5.69
N GLU A 140 -4.40 -27.88 -4.72
CA GLU A 140 -4.41 -29.34 -4.84
C GLU A 140 -5.44 -29.82 -5.87
N THR A 141 -6.62 -29.19 -5.88
CA THR A 141 -7.73 -29.56 -6.76
C THR A 141 -8.07 -28.46 -7.77
N ALA A 142 -8.73 -28.84 -8.86
CA ALA A 142 -9.18 -27.91 -9.90
C ALA A 142 -10.22 -26.93 -9.34
N GLU A 143 -11.07 -27.39 -8.40
CA GLU A 143 -12.08 -26.58 -7.74
C GLU A 143 -11.44 -25.50 -6.87
N ALA A 144 -10.41 -25.84 -6.09
CA ALA A 144 -9.67 -24.86 -5.27
C ALA A 144 -8.97 -23.80 -6.14
N CYS A 145 -8.38 -24.21 -7.26
CA CYS A 145 -7.77 -23.30 -8.22
C CYS A 145 -8.80 -22.38 -8.88
N THR A 146 -9.98 -22.91 -9.21
CA THR A 146 -11.09 -22.15 -9.80
C THR A 146 -11.63 -21.12 -8.82
N LEU A 147 -11.90 -21.51 -7.57
CA LEU A 147 -12.35 -20.59 -6.53
C LEU A 147 -11.39 -19.41 -6.38
N THR A 148 -10.09 -19.67 -6.40
CA THR A 148 -9.08 -18.60 -6.31
C THR A 148 -9.12 -17.69 -7.55
N ASN A 149 -9.16 -18.28 -8.74
CA ASN A 149 -9.10 -17.51 -9.99
C ASN A 149 -10.36 -16.68 -10.28
N ASP A 150 -11.51 -17.08 -9.74
CA ASP A 150 -12.77 -16.35 -9.82
C ASP A 150 -12.76 -15.07 -8.97
N THR A 151 -11.90 -15.00 -7.94
CA THR A 151 -11.74 -13.78 -7.12
C THR A 151 -10.82 -12.73 -7.74
N ILE A 152 -10.10 -13.08 -8.82
CA ILE A 152 -9.13 -12.19 -9.44
C ILE A 152 -9.87 -11.10 -10.22
N THR A 153 -9.69 -9.85 -9.85
CA THR A 153 -10.15 -8.71 -10.65
C THR A 153 -9.36 -8.65 -11.96
N ARG A 154 -10.08 -8.69 -13.09
CA ARG A 154 -9.51 -8.65 -14.45
C ARG A 154 -9.99 -7.43 -15.19
N LEU A 155 -9.09 -6.80 -15.94
CA LEU A 155 -9.47 -5.75 -16.89
C LEU A 155 -10.26 -6.37 -18.05
N PRO A 156 -11.34 -5.71 -18.52
CA PRO A 156 -12.03 -6.13 -19.73
C PRO A 156 -11.07 -6.20 -20.92
N LEU A 157 -11.25 -7.23 -21.77
CA LEU A 157 -10.42 -7.46 -22.94
C LEU A 157 -10.37 -6.20 -23.85
N GLY A 158 -9.18 -5.75 -24.18
CA GLY A 158 -8.95 -4.59 -25.05
C GLY A 158 -9.23 -3.23 -24.41
N LYS A 159 -9.65 -3.17 -23.13
CA LYS A 159 -9.86 -1.90 -22.42
C LYS A 159 -8.56 -1.11 -22.24
N VAL A 160 -7.45 -1.83 -22.09
CA VAL A 160 -6.11 -1.25 -21.95
C VAL A 160 -5.24 -1.81 -23.06
N LYS A 161 -4.60 -0.92 -23.81
CA LYS A 161 -3.68 -1.25 -24.91
C LYS A 161 -2.24 -0.86 -24.58
N SER A 162 -2.03 0.12 -23.70
CA SER A 162 -0.70 0.47 -23.20
C SER A 162 -0.71 0.78 -21.70
N ILE A 163 0.40 0.47 -21.01
CA ILE A 163 0.60 0.77 -19.58
C ILE A 163 1.88 1.57 -19.42
N TRP A 164 1.80 2.72 -18.77
CA TRP A 164 2.94 3.61 -18.56
C TRP A 164 3.30 3.66 -17.09
N LEU A 165 4.60 3.65 -16.81
CA LEU A 165 5.16 3.73 -15.48
C LEU A 165 6.14 4.88 -15.43
N ALA A 166 6.06 5.71 -14.40
CA ALA A 166 7.04 6.75 -14.14
C ALA A 166 7.18 6.99 -12.63
N PRO A 167 8.35 7.45 -12.15
CA PRO A 167 8.43 7.98 -10.79
C PRO A 167 7.45 9.15 -10.66
N LEU A 168 6.60 9.14 -9.63
CA LEU A 168 5.51 10.11 -9.47
C LEU A 168 6.01 11.56 -9.51
N ALA A 169 7.17 11.84 -8.90
CA ALA A 169 7.78 13.16 -8.88
C ALA A 169 8.22 13.70 -10.27
N ARG A 170 8.34 12.81 -11.26
CA ARG A 170 8.89 13.09 -12.60
C ARG A 170 7.95 12.70 -13.74
N THR A 171 6.72 12.30 -13.44
CA THR A 171 5.76 11.94 -14.48
C THR A 171 5.36 13.16 -15.30
N GLY A 172 5.24 12.98 -16.62
CA GLY A 172 4.73 13.97 -17.56
C GLY A 172 3.27 13.73 -17.96
N PHE A 173 2.60 12.81 -17.30
CA PHE A 173 1.20 12.43 -17.56
C PHE A 173 0.40 12.37 -16.25
N GLU A 174 -0.92 12.52 -16.37
CA GLU A 174 -1.84 12.30 -15.26
C GLU A 174 -2.06 10.79 -15.06
N PRO A 175 -1.69 10.22 -13.89
CA PRO A 175 -1.83 8.80 -13.64
C PRO A 175 -3.28 8.42 -13.39
N ASP A 176 -3.60 7.14 -13.57
CA ASP A 176 -4.87 6.56 -13.14
C ASP A 176 -4.72 5.88 -11.77
N VAL A 177 -3.52 5.35 -11.48
CA VAL A 177 -3.19 4.67 -10.22
C VAL A 177 -1.79 5.10 -9.75
N ILE A 178 -1.64 5.29 -8.44
CA ILE A 178 -0.36 5.44 -7.75
C ILE A 178 -0.05 4.18 -6.97
N ILE A 179 1.18 3.68 -7.10
CA ILE A 179 1.67 2.53 -6.34
C ILE A 179 2.76 3.00 -5.38
N VAL A 180 2.60 2.69 -4.10
CA VAL A 180 3.58 2.98 -3.05
C VAL A 180 4.01 1.67 -2.38
N TYR A 181 5.30 1.35 -2.46
CA TYR A 181 5.89 0.26 -1.68
C TYR A 181 6.42 0.80 -0.36
N GLY A 182 6.24 0.03 0.71
CA GLY A 182 6.74 0.36 2.04
C GLY A 182 6.58 -0.79 3.03
N SER A 183 7.11 -0.60 4.23
CA SER A 183 6.91 -1.52 5.35
C SER A 183 5.43 -1.61 5.75
N PRO A 184 5.02 -2.66 6.49
CA PRO A 184 3.67 -2.75 7.05
C PRO A 184 3.26 -1.51 7.86
N ALA A 185 4.19 -0.87 8.55
CA ALA A 185 3.92 0.37 9.29
C ALA A 185 3.61 1.57 8.36
N GLN A 186 4.31 1.70 7.23
CA GLN A 186 4.03 2.72 6.22
C GLN A 186 2.70 2.45 5.51
N VAL A 187 2.38 1.19 5.23
CA VAL A 187 1.07 0.82 4.66
C VAL A 187 -0.06 1.06 5.65
N ALA A 188 0.10 0.74 6.94
CA ALA A 188 -0.87 1.10 7.98
C ALA A 188 -1.11 2.61 8.02
N ARG A 189 -0.04 3.41 7.87
CA ARG A 189 -0.13 4.87 7.82
C ARG A 189 -0.96 5.36 6.62
N LEU A 190 -0.85 4.72 5.46
CA LEU A 190 -1.66 4.97 4.27
C LEU A 190 -3.12 4.54 4.43
N ILE A 191 -3.37 3.39 5.07
CA ILE A 191 -4.73 2.91 5.39
C ILE A 191 -5.45 3.94 6.26
N HIS A 192 -4.83 4.37 7.37
CA HIS A 192 -5.38 5.42 8.23
C HIS A 192 -5.65 6.71 7.46
N SER A 193 -4.76 7.05 6.53
CA SER A 193 -4.88 8.23 5.69
C SER A 193 -6.11 8.20 4.79
N ALA A 194 -6.27 7.11 4.04
CA ALA A 194 -7.38 6.91 3.12
C ALA A 194 -8.73 6.87 3.84
N LEU A 195 -8.74 6.40 5.09
CA LEU A 195 -9.94 6.33 5.92
C LEU A 195 -10.16 7.58 6.78
N TYR A 196 -9.27 8.57 6.76
CA TYR A 196 -9.36 9.71 7.69
C TYR A 196 -10.67 10.50 7.54
N ARG A 197 -11.07 10.81 6.30
CA ARG A 197 -12.32 11.53 6.01
C ARG A 197 -13.55 10.63 6.04
N LYS A 198 -13.44 9.41 5.48
CA LYS A 198 -14.58 8.52 5.21
C LYS A 198 -14.88 7.54 6.35
N GLY A 199 -13.92 7.28 7.23
CA GLY A 199 -13.99 6.20 8.22
C GLY A 199 -14.11 4.81 7.58
N GLY A 200 -14.48 3.81 8.38
CA GLY A 200 -14.72 2.45 7.90
C GLY A 200 -13.46 1.59 7.79
N ALA A 201 -13.39 0.77 6.75
CA ALA A 201 -12.29 -0.16 6.50
C ALA A 201 -11.96 -0.26 5.00
N ILE A 202 -10.71 -0.58 4.68
CA ILE A 202 -10.31 -0.97 3.32
C ILE A 202 -10.54 -2.48 3.18
N THR A 203 -11.26 -2.87 2.13
CA THR A 203 -11.41 -4.28 1.75
C THR A 203 -10.54 -4.54 0.53
N SER A 204 -9.66 -5.54 0.64
CA SER A 204 -8.79 -6.00 -0.43
C SER A 204 -8.80 -7.52 -0.49
N THR A 205 -8.52 -8.06 -1.67
CA THR A 205 -8.44 -9.51 -1.90
C THR A 205 -6.98 -9.95 -1.82
N PHE A 206 -6.69 -10.97 -1.00
CA PHE A 206 -5.34 -11.49 -0.79
C PHE A 206 -5.20 -12.90 -1.33
N ILE A 207 -4.74 -13.03 -2.57
CA ILE A 207 -4.59 -14.33 -3.25
C ILE A 207 -3.15 -14.88 -3.23
N GLY A 208 -2.17 -14.11 -2.73
CA GLY A 208 -0.76 -14.52 -2.63
C GLY A 208 0.00 -14.66 -3.96
N ARG A 209 -0.61 -14.22 -5.07
CA ARG A 209 -0.06 -14.26 -6.44
C ARG A 209 -0.71 -13.17 -7.29
N ASN A 210 -0.26 -13.02 -8.53
CA ASN A 210 -0.91 -12.13 -9.51
C ASN A 210 -1.09 -10.68 -9.00
N SER A 211 -0.10 -10.10 -8.29
CA SER A 211 -0.24 -8.79 -7.62
C SER A 211 -0.76 -7.68 -8.54
N CYS A 212 -0.43 -7.72 -9.83
CA CYS A 212 -0.96 -6.80 -10.84
C CYS A 212 -2.50 -6.69 -10.88
N ALA A 213 -3.24 -7.72 -10.45
CA ALA A 213 -4.69 -7.64 -10.30
C ALA A 213 -5.09 -6.64 -9.20
N CYS A 214 -4.41 -6.65 -8.06
CA CYS A 214 -4.69 -5.77 -6.93
C CYS A 214 -3.96 -4.42 -7.02
N GLU A 215 -2.82 -4.37 -7.71
CA GLU A 215 -2.02 -3.15 -7.87
C GLU A 215 -2.52 -2.26 -9.01
N LEU A 216 -3.10 -2.87 -10.06
CA LEU A 216 -3.47 -2.17 -11.29
C LEU A 216 -4.96 -2.33 -11.57
N ALA A 217 -5.46 -3.56 -11.74
CA ALA A 217 -6.82 -3.79 -12.24
C ALA A 217 -7.90 -3.35 -11.24
N ALA A 218 -7.82 -3.80 -9.99
CA ALA A 218 -8.76 -3.46 -8.94
C ALA A 218 -8.84 -1.95 -8.64
N PRO A 219 -7.74 -1.22 -8.37
CA PRO A 219 -7.84 0.21 -8.10
C PRO A 219 -8.33 0.99 -9.33
N PHE A 220 -7.97 0.57 -10.55
CA PHE A 220 -8.45 1.19 -11.78
C PHE A 220 -9.96 1.01 -12.00
N LEU A 221 -10.49 -0.21 -11.80
CA LEU A 221 -11.90 -0.50 -12.05
C LEU A 221 -12.82 -0.07 -10.89
N GLU A 222 -12.41 -0.35 -9.66
CA GLU A 222 -13.25 -0.18 -8.48
C GLU A 222 -13.16 1.24 -7.91
N GLN A 223 -12.14 2.01 -8.29
CA GLN A 223 -11.85 3.34 -7.75
C GLN A 223 -11.79 3.32 -6.21
N LYS A 224 -11.13 2.30 -5.67
CA LYS A 224 -10.86 2.11 -4.24
C LYS A 224 -9.39 1.80 -4.01
N CYS A 225 -8.84 2.31 -2.90
CA CYS A 225 -7.48 1.96 -2.49
C CYS A 225 -7.36 0.46 -2.21
N GLN A 226 -6.21 -0.12 -2.51
CA GLN A 226 -5.92 -1.53 -2.27
C GLN A 226 -4.69 -1.70 -1.38
N VAL A 227 -4.80 -2.57 -0.38
CA VAL A 227 -3.67 -3.09 0.37
C VAL A 227 -3.23 -4.37 -0.32
N VAL A 228 -1.96 -4.42 -0.73
CA VAL A 228 -1.43 -5.54 -1.51
C VAL A 228 -0.30 -6.20 -0.73
N VAL A 229 -0.39 -7.53 -0.61
CA VAL A 229 0.70 -8.39 -0.16
C VAL A 229 1.34 -9.01 -1.42
N PRO A 230 2.54 -8.57 -1.81
CA PRO A 230 3.21 -9.07 -3.00
C PRO A 230 3.43 -10.58 -2.97
N GLY A 231 3.01 -11.25 -4.05
CA GLY A 231 3.12 -12.70 -4.19
C GLY A 231 4.54 -13.19 -4.49
N SER A 232 4.75 -14.51 -4.44
CA SER A 232 6.07 -15.14 -4.64
C SER A 232 6.70 -14.81 -5.98
N GLY A 233 5.92 -14.83 -7.07
CA GLY A 233 6.44 -14.52 -8.42
C GLY A 233 7.01 -13.10 -8.51
N GLU A 234 6.37 -12.12 -7.89
CA GLU A 234 6.88 -10.75 -7.86
C GLU A 234 8.19 -10.66 -7.08
N ARG A 235 8.29 -11.34 -5.95
CA ARG A 235 9.52 -11.37 -5.13
C ARG A 235 10.69 -12.01 -5.89
N ILE A 236 10.42 -13.09 -6.63
CA ILE A 236 11.43 -13.78 -7.45
C ILE A 236 11.89 -12.91 -8.61
N PHE A 237 10.96 -12.36 -9.40
CA PHE A 237 11.32 -11.71 -10.66
C PHE A 237 11.60 -10.21 -10.53
N ALA A 238 10.85 -9.52 -9.68
CA ALA A 238 10.92 -8.08 -9.48
C ALA A 238 11.72 -7.67 -8.23
N HIS A 239 12.19 -8.64 -7.45
CA HIS A 239 12.96 -8.42 -6.22
C HIS A 239 12.23 -7.55 -5.19
N THR A 240 10.91 -7.66 -5.10
CA THR A 240 10.17 -7.14 -3.94
C THR A 240 10.61 -7.89 -2.67
N GLN A 241 10.92 -7.14 -1.62
CA GLN A 241 11.57 -7.63 -0.41
C GLN A 241 10.57 -8.23 0.59
N ASP A 242 11.08 -9.06 1.51
CA ASP A 242 10.28 -9.73 2.57
C ASP A 242 9.55 -8.79 3.50
N HIS A 243 10.09 -7.60 3.70
CA HIS A 243 9.49 -6.57 4.55
C HIS A 243 8.66 -5.55 3.75
N GLU A 244 8.51 -5.72 2.43
CA GLU A 244 7.74 -4.80 1.60
C GLU A 244 6.29 -5.26 1.43
N MET A 245 5.39 -4.30 1.62
CA MET A 245 3.99 -4.32 1.21
C MET A 245 3.76 -3.22 0.18
N CYS A 246 2.66 -3.33 -0.55
CA CYS A 246 2.26 -2.36 -1.55
C CYS A 246 0.90 -1.75 -1.18
N PHE A 247 0.73 -0.47 -1.47
CA PHE A 247 -0.55 0.23 -1.38
C PHE A 247 -0.82 0.92 -2.71
N ALA A 248 -1.95 0.60 -3.33
CA ALA A 248 -2.38 1.19 -4.60
C ALA A 248 -3.51 2.19 -4.36
N ILE A 249 -3.39 3.37 -4.97
CA ILE A 249 -4.27 4.52 -4.78
C ILE A 249 -4.80 4.93 -6.15
N PRO A 250 -6.12 4.86 -6.42
CA PRO A 250 -6.70 5.51 -7.59
C PRO A 250 -6.37 7.01 -7.55
N TRP A 251 -5.94 7.59 -8.68
CA TRP A 251 -5.54 9.00 -8.71
C TRP A 251 -6.64 9.95 -8.24
N SER A 252 -7.89 9.61 -8.53
CA SER A 252 -9.10 10.29 -8.06
C SER A 252 -9.22 10.41 -6.54
N LEU A 253 -8.55 9.54 -5.76
CA LEU A 253 -8.55 9.55 -4.30
C LEU A 253 -7.27 10.16 -3.70
N MET A 254 -6.33 10.60 -4.53
CA MET A 254 -5.02 11.07 -4.06
C MET A 254 -5.16 12.26 -3.11
N GLU A 255 -6.06 13.21 -3.41
CA GLU A 255 -6.30 14.37 -2.56
C GLU A 255 -6.79 14.00 -1.17
N GLU A 256 -7.76 13.08 -1.09
CA GLU A 256 -8.28 12.60 0.19
C GLU A 256 -7.18 11.93 1.01
N VAL A 257 -6.35 11.11 0.36
CA VAL A 257 -5.22 10.44 1.00
C VAL A 257 -4.19 11.46 1.50
N LEU A 258 -3.81 12.47 0.72
CA LEU A 258 -2.84 13.49 1.18
C LEU A 258 -3.39 14.32 2.33
N THR A 259 -4.68 14.68 2.27
CA THR A 259 -5.33 15.38 3.38
C THR A 259 -5.27 14.52 4.64
N GLY A 260 -5.57 13.22 4.52
CA GLY A 260 -5.44 12.28 5.63
C GLY A 260 -4.02 12.24 6.19
N LEU A 261 -2.99 12.30 5.33
CA LEU A 261 -1.60 12.18 5.74
C LEU A 261 -1.25 13.41 6.59
N GLU A 262 -1.52 14.60 6.08
CA GLU A 262 -1.25 15.87 6.77
C GLU A 262 -2.02 15.96 8.09
N ALA A 263 -3.33 15.69 8.06
CA ALA A 263 -4.23 15.85 9.20
C ALA A 263 -3.85 14.93 10.38
N THR A 264 -3.60 13.65 10.09
CA THR A 264 -3.20 12.67 11.11
C THR A 264 -1.74 12.86 11.57
N HIS A 265 -0.88 13.46 10.74
CA HIS A 265 0.48 13.84 11.14
C HIS A 265 0.46 14.97 12.17
N LYS A 266 -0.37 16.01 11.93
CA LYS A 266 -0.56 17.14 12.85
C LYS A 266 -1.13 16.70 14.19
N ALA A 267 -2.02 15.72 14.21
CA ALA A 267 -2.58 15.12 15.44
C ALA A 267 -1.54 14.38 16.30
N GLY A 268 -0.33 14.10 15.79
CA GLY A 268 0.80 13.63 16.59
C GLY A 268 0.86 12.12 16.86
N ALA A 269 -0.26 11.41 16.87
CA ALA A 269 -0.30 9.96 17.15
C ALA A 269 0.15 9.07 15.97
N MET A 270 -0.02 9.55 14.74
CA MET A 270 0.17 8.77 13.51
C MET A 270 1.30 9.38 12.67
N ARG A 271 2.55 9.04 13.00
CA ARG A 271 3.75 9.50 12.31
C ARG A 271 4.61 8.32 11.88
N PHE A 272 5.40 8.50 10.82
CA PHE A 272 6.44 7.56 10.42
C PHE A 272 7.83 8.23 10.46
N PRO A 273 8.84 7.62 11.11
CA PRO A 273 8.76 6.41 11.93
C PRO A 273 7.82 6.56 13.14
N THR A 274 7.24 5.45 13.61
CA THR A 274 6.34 5.43 14.75
C THR A 274 7.07 5.93 16.01
N PRO A 275 6.52 6.91 16.76
CA PRO A 275 7.12 7.37 18.00
C PRO A 275 7.22 6.24 19.04
N PHE A 276 8.41 5.92 19.52
CA PHE A 276 8.61 4.94 20.59
C PHE A 276 8.35 5.56 21.97
N LEU A 277 7.08 5.78 22.30
CA LEU A 277 6.69 6.41 23.57
C LEU A 277 7.18 5.64 24.80
N GLY A 278 7.41 4.33 24.70
CA GLY A 278 8.03 3.51 25.74
C GLY A 278 9.41 4.02 26.21
N MET A 279 10.17 4.71 25.34
CA MET A 279 11.45 5.32 25.72
C MET A 279 11.28 6.52 26.67
N ARG A 280 10.06 7.07 26.77
CA ARG A 280 9.70 8.16 27.69
C ARG A 280 9.02 7.65 28.96
N CYS A 281 8.69 6.36 29.03
CA CYS A 281 8.06 5.77 30.20
C CYS A 281 9.07 5.60 31.33
N ARG A 282 8.62 5.78 32.58
CA ARG A 282 9.43 5.42 33.76
C ARG A 282 9.71 3.90 33.69
N PRO A 283 10.97 3.45 33.79
CA PRO A 283 11.28 2.04 33.81
C PRO A 283 10.69 1.38 35.07
N SER A 284 10.28 0.13 34.93
CA SER A 284 9.90 -0.72 36.07
C SER A 284 11.01 -1.73 36.33
N PHE A 285 11.72 -1.57 37.44
CA PHE A 285 12.81 -2.46 37.82
C PHE A 285 12.34 -3.62 38.72
N PRO A 286 13.05 -4.76 38.72
CA PRO A 286 12.78 -5.85 39.65
C PRO A 286 12.83 -5.41 41.12
N GLN A 287 12.05 -6.06 42.00
CA GLN A 287 11.96 -5.66 43.41
C GLN A 287 13.30 -5.71 44.15
N SER A 288 14.25 -6.55 43.70
CA SER A 288 15.59 -6.65 44.27
C SER A 288 16.42 -5.37 44.15
N TYR A 289 16.02 -4.42 43.30
CA TYR A 289 16.74 -3.16 43.08
C TYR A 289 16.23 -2.05 44.02
N ARG A 290 15.10 -2.27 44.71
CA ARG A 290 14.48 -1.27 45.59
C ARG A 290 15.42 -0.69 46.66
N PRO A 291 16.28 -1.47 47.35
CA PRO A 291 17.20 -0.89 48.32
C PRO A 291 18.16 0.13 47.70
N LEU A 292 18.59 -0.09 46.45
CA LEU A 292 19.41 0.87 45.71
C LEU A 292 18.59 2.07 45.24
N GLU A 293 17.37 1.86 44.75
CA GLU A 293 16.46 2.95 44.38
C GLU A 293 16.18 3.89 45.58
N GLU A 294 15.95 3.33 46.77
CA GLU A 294 15.75 4.07 48.02
C GLU A 294 17.02 4.77 48.49
N ALA A 295 18.17 4.09 48.47
CA ALA A 295 19.46 4.68 48.84
C ALA A 295 19.85 5.87 47.95
N PHE A 296 19.44 5.87 46.68
CA PHE A 296 19.71 6.94 45.72
C PHE A 296 18.59 7.96 45.57
N GLY A 297 17.46 7.81 46.27
CA GLY A 297 16.31 8.72 46.15
C GLY A 297 15.67 8.75 44.76
N ILE A 298 15.77 7.64 44.02
CA ILE A 298 15.14 7.47 42.70
C ILE A 298 13.63 7.19 42.83
N LYS A 299 13.20 6.86 44.05
CA LYS A 299 11.83 6.51 44.39
C LYS A 299 11.18 7.49 45.35
#